data_AF-A0A5C4L5A5-F1
#
_entry.id   AF-A0A5C4L5A5-F1
#
_cell.length_a   1.000
_cell.length_b   1.000
_cell.length_c   1.000
_cell.angle_alpha   90.00
_cell.angle_beta   90.00
_cell.angle_gamma   90.00
#
_symmetry.space_group_name_H-M   'P 1'
#
loop_
_entity.id
_entity.type
_entity.pdbx_description
1 polymer ?
#
loop_
_entity_poly.entity_id
_entity_poly.type
_entity_poly.pdbx_seq_one_letter_code
_entity_poly.pdbx_strand_id
1 'polypeptide(L)'
;MLPALRDQLYALNGAGLIDDREAGELDDAIEARRTAGRASPAAPALPGVVLAAAIAPTAARITRFAPRRQRSPDRAKSRERRRGLGGSSPLPEPLARRYTEGQRAVLFIVGEEIAARGVCGLSIAEIAARAGVCHRHAQMALRLAESDGLVSITERPRKGQKHQTNLVRVLSKEWATWLQRRRPTGCKPTPSTGIQDSSSSLESRTAARGQVAKGYRRGDSSSGPARRPAAGFRF
;
A
#
# COMPACT_ATOMS: atom_id res chain seq x y z
N MET A 1 3.73 -17.83 31.48
CA MET A 1 4.39 -18.43 32.66
C MET A 1 4.92 -17.40 33.65
N LEU A 2 5.54 -16.28 33.22
CA LEU A 2 6.09 -15.29 34.17
C LEU A 2 5.10 -14.35 34.90
N PRO A 3 3.93 -13.94 34.35
CA PRO A 3 3.01 -13.07 35.12
C PRO A 3 2.45 -13.77 36.37
N ALA A 4 2.20 -15.09 36.28
CA ALA A 4 1.76 -15.90 37.42
C ALA A 4 2.80 -15.99 38.56
N LEU A 5 4.08 -15.73 38.28
CA LEU A 5 5.17 -15.82 39.25
C LEU A 5 5.25 -14.55 40.12
N ARG A 6 4.94 -13.39 39.53
CA ARG A 6 4.87 -12.12 40.25
C ARG A 6 3.67 -12.08 41.20
N ASP A 7 2.53 -12.61 40.75
CA ASP A 7 1.33 -12.73 41.59
C ASP A 7 1.57 -13.67 42.79
N GLN A 8 2.32 -14.76 42.59
CA GLN A 8 2.72 -15.67 43.68
C GLN A 8 3.70 -15.02 44.66
N LEU A 9 4.66 -14.21 44.20
CA LEU A 9 5.59 -13.47 45.05
C LEU A 9 4.85 -12.52 45.99
N TYR A 10 3.94 -11.69 45.46
CA TYR A 10 3.19 -10.76 46.29
C TYR A 10 2.19 -11.45 47.22
N ALA A 11 1.66 -12.61 46.84
CA ALA A 11 0.84 -13.43 47.74
C ALA A 11 1.66 -13.99 48.93
N LEU A 12 2.92 -14.39 48.71
CA LEU A 12 3.81 -14.87 49.77
C LEU A 12 4.28 -13.73 50.71
N ASN A 13 4.53 -12.53 50.15
CA ASN A 13 4.82 -11.34 50.94
C ASN A 13 3.62 -10.92 51.81
N GLY A 14 2.41 -10.92 51.23
CA GLY A 14 1.17 -10.64 51.98
C GLY A 14 0.84 -11.67 53.07
N ALA A 15 1.38 -12.88 52.97
CA ALA A 15 1.30 -13.92 53.99
C ALA A 15 2.42 -13.82 55.06
N GLY A 16 3.34 -12.86 54.93
CA GLY A 16 4.46 -12.64 55.86
C GLY A 16 5.54 -13.72 55.82
N LEU A 17 5.57 -14.55 54.76
CA LEU A 17 6.55 -15.63 54.60
C LEU A 17 7.87 -15.13 54.02
N ILE A 18 7.87 -13.92 53.48
CA ILE A 18 9.00 -13.23 52.87
C ILE A 18 8.90 -11.76 53.35
N ASP A 19 10.02 -11.13 53.67
CA ASP A 19 10.04 -9.72 54.07
C ASP A 19 9.94 -8.79 52.84
N ASP A 20 9.47 -7.55 53.05
CA ASP A 20 9.28 -6.56 51.98
C ASP A 20 10.58 -6.30 51.20
N ARG A 21 11.73 -6.39 51.88
CA ARG A 21 13.04 -6.26 51.26
C ARG A 21 13.34 -7.42 50.31
N GLU A 22 13.11 -8.65 50.75
CA GLU A 22 13.35 -9.86 49.96
C GLU A 22 12.38 -9.95 48.77
N ALA A 23 11.13 -9.51 48.96
CA ALA A 23 10.14 -9.39 47.90
C ALA A 23 10.59 -8.41 46.80
N GLY A 24 11.19 -7.27 47.19
CA GLY A 24 11.76 -6.30 46.25
C GLY A 24 12.93 -6.88 45.43
N GLU A 25 13.86 -7.57 46.08
CA GLU A 25 15.02 -8.20 45.42
C GLU A 25 14.59 -9.27 44.39
N LEU A 26 13.54 -10.03 44.69
CA LEU A 26 12.98 -11.03 43.79
C LEU A 26 12.22 -10.40 42.60
N ASP A 27 11.51 -9.29 42.83
CA ASP A 27 10.80 -8.57 41.76
C ASP A 27 11.80 -7.92 40.77
N ASP A 28 12.89 -7.36 41.29
CA ASP A 28 14.01 -6.85 40.49
C ASP A 28 14.65 -7.98 39.65
N ALA A 29 14.82 -9.17 40.20
CA ALA A 29 15.33 -10.33 39.48
C ALA A 29 14.38 -10.81 38.35
N ILE A 30 13.06 -10.73 38.57
CA ILE A 30 12.04 -11.06 37.56
C ILE A 30 12.07 -10.04 36.41
N GLU A 31 12.14 -8.74 36.72
CA GLU A 31 12.22 -7.68 35.70
C GLU A 31 13.57 -7.69 34.96
N ALA A 32 14.68 -7.99 35.63
CA ALA A 32 15.98 -8.21 34.98
C ALA A 32 15.92 -9.36 33.95
N ARG A 33 15.22 -10.45 34.28
CA ARG A 33 15.04 -11.58 33.35
C ARG A 33 14.12 -11.24 32.17
N ARG A 34 13.07 -10.46 32.42
CA ARG A 34 12.12 -10.00 31.39
C ARG A 34 12.80 -9.04 30.40
N THR A 35 13.61 -8.13 30.91
CA THR A 35 14.37 -7.17 30.11
C THR A 35 15.51 -7.85 29.35
N ALA A 36 16.19 -8.84 29.94
CA ALA A 36 17.19 -9.66 29.25
C ALA A 36 16.63 -10.48 28.07
N GLY A 37 15.35 -10.89 28.12
CA GLY A 37 14.68 -11.55 26.99
C GLY A 37 14.13 -10.60 25.92
N ARG A 38 13.93 -9.31 26.25
CA ARG A 38 13.35 -8.30 25.35
C ARG A 38 14.40 -7.42 24.68
N ALA A 39 15.48 -7.13 25.38
CA ALA A 39 16.70 -6.69 24.75
C ALA A 39 17.21 -7.88 23.93
N SER A 40 17.38 -7.71 22.62
CA SER A 40 18.43 -8.45 21.95
C SER A 40 19.70 -7.66 22.25
N PRO A 41 20.49 -7.99 23.29
CA PRO A 41 21.79 -7.35 23.43
C PRO A 41 22.63 -7.77 22.21
N ALA A 42 23.30 -6.81 21.58
CA ALA A 42 24.57 -7.12 20.96
C ALA A 42 25.40 -7.80 22.07
N ALA A 43 25.64 -9.10 21.92
CA ALA A 43 26.20 -9.92 22.98
C ALA A 43 27.52 -9.31 23.50
N PRO A 44 27.69 -9.12 24.81
CA PRO A 44 29.02 -8.91 25.36
C PRO A 44 29.81 -10.21 25.15
N ALA A 45 30.99 -10.10 24.55
CA ALA A 45 31.87 -11.23 24.28
C ALA A 45 32.33 -11.84 25.61
N LEU A 46 31.79 -13.02 25.96
CA LEU A 46 32.33 -13.87 27.00
C LEU A 46 33.67 -14.47 26.50
N PRO A 47 34.77 -14.37 27.27
CA PRO A 47 36.02 -15.04 26.94
C PRO A 47 35.87 -16.53 27.25
N GLY A 48 35.64 -17.33 26.21
CA GLY A 48 35.60 -18.79 26.33
C GLY A 48 34.49 -19.39 25.47
N VAL A 49 34.90 -19.96 24.32
CA VAL A 49 34.06 -20.73 23.40
C VAL A 49 32.91 -19.95 22.76
N VAL A 50 33.30 -19.02 21.90
CA VAL A 50 32.44 -18.48 20.85
C VAL A 50 32.22 -19.58 19.80
N LEU A 51 31.23 -20.45 20.02
CA LEU A 51 30.71 -21.35 18.98
C LEU A 51 30.39 -20.55 17.70
N ALA A 52 29.95 -19.31 17.86
CA ALA A 52 29.79 -18.34 16.77
C ALA A 52 31.10 -18.00 16.04
N ALA A 53 32.25 -17.89 16.72
CA ALA A 53 33.54 -17.64 16.08
C ALA A 53 34.21 -18.91 15.53
N ALA A 54 33.88 -20.09 16.09
CA ALA A 54 34.27 -21.37 15.52
C ALA A 54 33.47 -21.69 14.24
N ILE A 55 32.20 -21.29 14.19
CA ILE A 55 31.32 -21.43 13.02
C ILE A 55 31.52 -20.27 12.03
N ALA A 56 31.92 -19.08 12.47
CA ALA A 56 32.13 -17.90 11.60
C ALA A 56 33.02 -18.16 10.37
N PRO A 57 34.21 -18.80 10.46
CA PRO A 57 35.02 -19.08 9.29
C PRO A 57 34.34 -20.11 8.37
N THR A 58 33.60 -21.07 8.92
CA THR A 58 32.86 -22.08 8.16
C THR A 58 31.63 -21.47 7.47
N ALA A 59 30.88 -20.60 8.16
CA ALA A 59 29.74 -19.86 7.63
C ALA A 59 30.16 -18.82 6.55
N ALA A 60 31.29 -18.14 6.77
CA ALA A 60 31.89 -17.25 5.76
C ALA A 60 32.38 -18.03 4.52
N ARG A 61 32.88 -19.26 4.70
CA ARG A 61 33.24 -20.17 3.61
C ARG A 61 32.02 -20.76 2.88
N ILE A 62 30.90 -20.97 3.57
CA ILE A 62 29.65 -21.47 2.96
C ILE A 62 29.06 -20.45 1.98
N THR A 63 29.17 -19.15 2.25
CA THR A 63 28.75 -18.10 1.31
C THR A 63 29.94 -17.48 0.59
N ARG A 64 30.55 -18.25 -0.33
CA ARG A 64 31.55 -17.73 -1.29
C ARG A 64 31.07 -16.50 -2.08
N PHE A 65 29.75 -16.27 -2.12
CA PHE A 65 29.13 -15.12 -2.75
C PHE A 65 28.45 -14.24 -1.71
N ALA A 66 28.75 -12.94 -1.73
CA ALA A 66 27.99 -11.96 -0.97
C ALA A 66 26.48 -12.11 -1.25
N PRO A 67 25.60 -12.05 -0.24
CA PRO A 67 24.16 -12.19 -0.45
C PRO A 67 23.65 -11.06 -1.35
N ARG A 68 23.48 -11.36 -2.64
CA ARG A 68 22.89 -10.45 -3.62
C ARG A 68 21.38 -10.37 -3.36
N ARG A 69 20.98 -9.55 -2.38
CA ARG A 69 19.58 -9.16 -2.25
C ARG A 69 19.25 -8.35 -3.50
N GLN A 70 18.54 -8.95 -4.46
CA GLN A 70 18.05 -8.21 -5.63
C GLN A 70 17.20 -7.03 -5.12
N ARG A 71 17.73 -5.83 -5.30
CA ARG A 71 17.03 -4.57 -5.00
C ARG A 71 16.42 -4.07 -6.30
N SER A 72 15.18 -3.61 -6.23
CA SER A 72 14.58 -2.88 -7.35
C SER A 72 15.47 -1.69 -7.70
N PRO A 73 15.78 -1.45 -9.00
CA PRO A 73 16.58 -0.30 -9.42
C PRO A 73 16.07 1.03 -8.83
N ASP A 74 14.74 1.22 -8.83
CA ASP A 74 14.08 2.45 -8.33
C ASP A 74 13.19 2.17 -7.11
N ARG A 75 13.79 1.93 -5.94
CA ARG A 75 13.05 1.61 -4.71
C ARG A 75 12.14 2.75 -4.24
N ALA A 76 12.57 4.00 -4.40
CA ALA A 76 11.80 5.17 -3.97
C ALA A 76 10.49 5.28 -4.74
N LYS A 77 10.56 5.27 -6.08
CA LYS A 77 9.37 5.29 -6.97
C LYS A 77 8.43 4.12 -6.69
N SER A 78 8.97 2.93 -6.45
CA SER A 78 8.15 1.76 -6.11
C SER A 78 7.40 1.92 -4.78
N ARG A 79 8.00 2.59 -3.79
CA ARG A 79 7.33 2.89 -2.51
C ARG A 79 6.28 3.96 -2.66
N GLU A 80 6.58 5.03 -3.38
CA GLU A 80 5.65 6.13 -3.64
C GLU A 80 4.39 5.64 -4.36
N ARG A 81 4.57 4.83 -5.42
CA ARG A 81 3.45 4.22 -6.14
C ARG A 81 2.60 3.33 -5.25
N ARG A 82 3.23 2.51 -4.38
CA ARG A 82 2.50 1.69 -3.41
C ARG A 82 1.69 2.55 -2.44
N ARG A 83 2.26 3.66 -1.96
CA ARG A 83 1.57 4.61 -1.08
C ARG A 83 0.40 5.28 -1.78
N GLY A 84 0.61 5.74 -3.02
CA GLY A 84 -0.43 6.35 -3.84
C GLY A 84 -1.58 5.40 -4.12
N LEU A 85 -1.29 4.20 -4.64
CA LEU A 85 -2.32 3.20 -4.97
C LEU A 85 -2.98 2.60 -3.73
N GLY A 86 -2.21 2.33 -2.67
CA GLY A 86 -2.73 1.80 -1.41
C GLY A 86 -3.56 2.82 -0.66
N GLY A 87 -3.18 4.11 -0.68
CA GLY A 87 -3.93 5.21 -0.10
C GLY A 87 -5.19 5.57 -0.89
N SER A 88 -5.15 5.43 -2.22
CA SER A 88 -6.32 5.62 -3.09
C SER A 88 -7.33 4.51 -2.83
N SER A 89 -8.39 4.75 -2.06
CA SER A 89 -9.28 3.70 -1.55
C SER A 89 -9.86 2.80 -2.68
N PRO A 90 -9.29 1.59 -2.92
CA PRO A 90 -9.72 0.67 -3.99
C PRO A 90 -10.83 -0.27 -3.52
N LEU A 91 -11.08 -0.25 -2.22
CA LEU A 91 -11.84 -1.19 -1.44
C LEU A 91 -12.76 -0.36 -0.54
N PRO A 92 -13.93 -0.88 -0.18
CA PRO A 92 -14.72 -0.36 0.92
C PRO A 92 -13.85 -0.20 2.19
N GLU A 93 -14.09 0.85 2.97
CA GLU A 93 -13.35 1.15 4.20
C GLU A 93 -13.25 -0.04 5.18
N PRO A 94 -14.31 -0.84 5.42
CA PRO A 94 -14.22 -2.02 6.30
C PRO A 94 -13.24 -3.08 5.79
N LEU A 95 -13.22 -3.32 4.48
CA LEU A 95 -12.30 -4.27 3.86
C LEU A 95 -10.88 -3.71 3.82
N ALA A 96 -10.72 -2.42 3.54
CA ALA A 96 -9.41 -1.76 3.47
C ALA A 96 -8.60 -1.91 4.77
N ARG A 97 -9.27 -1.91 5.95
CA ARG A 97 -8.63 -2.06 7.26
C ARG A 97 -8.00 -3.43 7.50
N ARG A 98 -8.44 -4.48 6.79
CA ARG A 98 -7.93 -5.85 6.92
C ARG A 98 -6.60 -6.04 6.18
N TYR A 99 -6.29 -5.17 5.23
CA TYR A 99 -5.15 -5.30 4.35
C TYR A 99 -4.06 -4.27 4.65
N THR A 100 -2.81 -4.70 4.53
CA THR A 100 -1.65 -3.81 4.55
C THR A 100 -1.63 -2.93 3.29
N GLU A 101 -0.90 -1.81 3.35
CA GLU A 101 -0.75 -0.88 2.22
C GLU A 101 -0.30 -1.57 0.92
N GLY A 102 0.64 -2.52 1.01
CA GLY A 102 1.11 -3.29 -0.14
C GLY A 102 0.06 -4.22 -0.74
N GLN A 103 -0.76 -4.85 0.12
CA GLN A 103 -1.88 -5.69 -0.33
C GLN A 103 -2.99 -4.83 -0.95
N ARG A 104 -3.30 -3.67 -0.36
CA ARG A 104 -4.26 -2.70 -0.92
C ARG A 104 -3.84 -2.22 -2.30
N ALA A 105 -2.56 -1.94 -2.52
CA ALA A 105 -2.03 -1.55 -3.83
C ALA A 105 -2.18 -2.69 -4.87
N VAL A 106 -2.01 -3.95 -4.48
CA VAL A 106 -2.25 -5.12 -5.37
C VAL A 106 -3.74 -5.23 -5.72
N LEU A 107 -4.62 -5.14 -4.72
CA LEU A 107 -6.06 -5.19 -4.92
C LEU A 107 -6.59 -4.01 -5.74
N PHE A 108 -5.94 -2.83 -5.64
CA PHE A 108 -6.24 -1.69 -6.52
C PHE A 108 -6.07 -2.05 -7.99
N ILE A 109 -4.90 -2.58 -8.39
CA ILE A 109 -4.61 -2.92 -9.78
C ILE A 109 -5.55 -4.02 -10.29
N VAL A 110 -5.82 -5.03 -9.46
CA VAL A 110 -6.78 -6.09 -9.80
C VAL A 110 -8.19 -5.51 -9.97
N GLY A 111 -8.61 -4.61 -9.07
CA GLY A 111 -9.90 -3.94 -9.12
C GLY A 111 -10.07 -3.08 -10.37
N GLU A 112 -9.06 -2.30 -10.77
CA GLU A 112 -9.11 -1.52 -12.01
C GLU A 112 -9.21 -2.40 -13.25
N GLU A 113 -8.43 -3.48 -13.31
CA GLU A 113 -8.47 -4.41 -14.43
C GLU A 113 -9.86 -5.09 -14.54
N ILE A 114 -10.45 -5.47 -13.40
CA ILE A 114 -11.80 -6.03 -13.35
C ILE A 114 -12.85 -4.98 -13.70
N ALA A 115 -12.68 -3.73 -13.27
CA ALA A 115 -13.59 -2.66 -13.64
C ALA A 115 -13.58 -2.43 -15.15
N ALA A 116 -12.40 -2.50 -15.80
CA ALA A 116 -12.22 -2.29 -17.23
C ALA A 116 -12.65 -3.49 -18.09
N ARG A 117 -12.24 -4.72 -17.73
CA ARG A 117 -12.41 -5.93 -18.56
C ARG A 117 -13.38 -6.96 -17.99
N GLY A 118 -13.87 -6.77 -16.77
CA GLY A 118 -14.74 -7.69 -16.06
C GLY A 118 -14.01 -8.85 -15.36
N VAL A 119 -12.78 -9.17 -15.78
CA VAL A 119 -11.92 -10.22 -15.21
C VAL A 119 -10.48 -9.73 -15.23
N CYS A 120 -9.69 -10.04 -14.21
CA CYS A 120 -8.26 -9.78 -14.25
C CYS A 120 -7.53 -11.00 -14.81
N GLY A 121 -6.93 -10.83 -15.99
CA GLY A 121 -6.06 -11.82 -16.65
C GLY A 121 -4.58 -11.43 -16.65
N LEU A 122 -4.18 -10.47 -15.81
CA LEU A 122 -2.81 -9.97 -15.72
C LEU A 122 -1.90 -10.99 -15.05
N SER A 123 -0.65 -11.07 -15.51
CA SER A 123 0.34 -11.93 -14.86
C SER A 123 0.69 -11.41 -13.47
N ILE A 124 1.05 -12.30 -12.56
CA ILE A 124 1.46 -11.92 -11.20
C ILE A 124 2.67 -10.96 -11.26
N ALA A 125 3.58 -11.17 -12.20
CA ALA A 125 4.72 -10.28 -12.44
C ALA A 125 4.27 -8.87 -12.87
N GLU A 126 3.28 -8.79 -13.75
CA GLU A 126 2.72 -7.53 -14.21
C GLU A 126 1.96 -6.79 -13.10
N ILE A 127 1.15 -7.51 -12.31
CA ILE A 127 0.48 -6.95 -11.13
C ILE A 127 1.52 -6.40 -10.14
N ALA A 128 2.58 -7.17 -9.86
CA ALA A 128 3.65 -6.75 -8.96
C ALA A 128 4.39 -5.51 -9.46
N ALA A 129 4.68 -5.46 -10.77
CA ALA A 129 5.34 -4.33 -11.42
C ALA A 129 4.48 -3.06 -11.36
N ARG A 130 3.16 -3.17 -11.59
CA ARG A 130 2.21 -2.03 -11.51
C ARG A 130 1.99 -1.57 -10.07
N ALA A 131 1.82 -2.49 -9.12
CA ALA A 131 1.58 -2.16 -7.70
C ALA A 131 2.84 -1.72 -6.95
N GLY A 132 4.04 -1.92 -7.52
CA GLY A 132 5.31 -1.60 -6.85
C GLY A 132 5.63 -2.52 -5.68
N VAL A 133 5.32 -3.81 -5.82
CA VAL A 133 5.62 -4.87 -4.83
C VAL A 133 6.48 -5.96 -5.47
N CYS A 134 7.08 -6.83 -4.65
CA CYS A 134 7.78 -8.00 -5.19
C CYS A 134 6.78 -9.09 -5.59
N HIS A 135 7.19 -9.97 -6.51
CA HIS A 135 6.36 -11.06 -7.03
C HIS A 135 5.70 -11.90 -5.93
N ARG A 136 6.50 -12.35 -4.94
CA ARG A 136 6.01 -13.13 -3.80
C ARG A 136 4.95 -12.39 -2.97
N HIS A 137 5.08 -11.07 -2.84
CA HIS A 137 4.11 -10.26 -2.09
C HIS A 137 2.78 -10.15 -2.83
N ALA A 138 2.79 -10.03 -4.16
CA ALA A 138 1.57 -10.09 -4.98
C ALA A 138 0.88 -11.46 -4.86
N GLN A 139 1.64 -12.56 -4.92
CA GLN A 139 1.10 -13.91 -4.70
C GLN A 139 0.45 -14.06 -3.33
N MET A 140 1.14 -13.60 -2.27
CA MET A 140 0.61 -13.67 -0.92
C MET A 140 -0.64 -12.84 -0.74
N ALA A 141 -0.69 -11.63 -1.33
CA ALA A 141 -1.87 -10.78 -1.28
C ALA A 141 -3.08 -11.43 -1.96
N LEU A 142 -2.89 -12.05 -3.13
CA LEU A 142 -3.96 -12.75 -3.84
C LEU A 142 -4.46 -13.97 -3.07
N ARG A 143 -3.56 -14.77 -2.50
CA ARG A 143 -3.94 -15.91 -1.64
C ARG A 143 -4.69 -15.48 -0.39
N LEU A 144 -4.28 -14.37 0.23
CA LEU A 144 -4.99 -13.82 1.38
C LEU A 144 -6.40 -13.36 1.00
N ALA A 145 -6.53 -12.65 -0.13
CA ALA A 145 -7.83 -12.21 -0.63
C ALA A 145 -8.75 -13.39 -1.00
N GLU A 146 -8.19 -14.49 -1.49
CA GLU A 146 -8.90 -15.73 -1.72
C GLU A 146 -9.35 -16.40 -0.41
N SER A 147 -8.48 -16.49 0.60
CA SER A 147 -8.84 -17.02 1.91
C SER A 147 -9.90 -16.17 2.63
N ASP A 148 -9.90 -14.86 2.37
CA ASP A 148 -10.90 -13.92 2.89
C ASP A 148 -12.24 -13.98 2.13
N GLY A 149 -12.34 -14.77 1.05
CA GLY A 149 -13.53 -14.89 0.21
C GLY A 149 -13.80 -13.66 -0.67
N LEU A 150 -12.83 -12.76 -0.81
CA LEU A 150 -12.96 -11.56 -1.63
C LEU A 150 -12.90 -11.91 -3.13
N VAL A 151 -12.08 -12.91 -3.48
CA VAL A 151 -11.64 -13.22 -4.84
C VAL A 151 -11.61 -14.73 -5.07
N SER A 152 -11.91 -15.16 -6.30
CA SER A 152 -11.62 -16.51 -6.79
C SER A 152 -10.48 -16.47 -7.81
N ILE A 153 -9.55 -17.40 -7.67
CA ILE A 153 -8.44 -17.59 -8.60
C ILE A 153 -8.71 -18.87 -9.40
N THR A 154 -8.92 -18.73 -10.70
CA THR A 154 -9.08 -19.87 -11.61
C THR A 154 -7.77 -20.12 -12.34
N GLU A 155 -7.17 -21.28 -12.09
CA GLU A 155 -5.98 -21.73 -12.81
C GLU A 155 -6.34 -22.16 -14.24
N ARG A 156 -5.42 -21.92 -15.19
CA ARG A 156 -5.59 -22.28 -16.61
C ARG A 156 -4.43 -23.15 -17.11
N PRO A 157 -4.33 -24.40 -16.63
CA PRO A 157 -3.31 -25.33 -17.10
C PRO A 157 -3.51 -25.64 -18.58
N ARG A 158 -2.41 -25.77 -19.32
CA ARG A 158 -2.39 -26.28 -20.70
C ARG A 158 -1.46 -27.48 -20.76
N LYS A 159 -1.97 -28.63 -21.21
CA LYS A 159 -1.17 -29.85 -21.35
C LYS A 159 -0.11 -29.64 -22.45
N GLY A 160 1.16 -29.88 -22.13
CA GLY A 160 2.27 -29.77 -23.09
C GLY A 160 2.69 -28.35 -23.46
N GLN A 161 2.13 -27.30 -22.82
CA GLN A 161 2.52 -25.91 -23.03
C GLN A 161 2.70 -25.18 -21.69
N LYS A 162 3.27 -23.97 -21.72
CA LYS A 162 3.29 -23.10 -20.54
C LYS A 162 1.87 -22.80 -20.09
N HIS A 163 1.65 -22.82 -18.78
CA HIS A 163 0.35 -22.51 -18.19
C HIS A 163 -0.04 -21.07 -18.54
N GLN A 164 -1.32 -20.86 -18.83
CA GLN A 164 -1.82 -19.51 -19.03
C GLN A 164 -1.91 -18.79 -17.70
N THR A 165 -1.95 -17.46 -17.77
CA THR A 165 -2.14 -16.62 -16.60
C THR A 165 -3.43 -16.98 -15.86
N ASN A 166 -3.33 -17.04 -14.52
CA ASN A 166 -4.47 -17.25 -13.64
C ASN A 166 -5.50 -16.13 -13.85
N LEU A 167 -6.78 -16.51 -13.90
CA LEU A 167 -7.87 -15.54 -13.97
C LEU A 167 -8.36 -15.24 -12.57
N VAL A 168 -8.51 -13.95 -12.28
CA VAL A 168 -8.92 -13.45 -10.98
C VAL A 168 -10.29 -12.81 -11.13
N ARG A 169 -11.29 -13.31 -10.38
CA ARG A 169 -12.68 -12.82 -10.40
C ARG A 169 -13.10 -12.38 -9.00
N VAL A 170 -13.85 -11.28 -8.92
CA VAL A 170 -14.43 -10.81 -7.65
C VAL A 170 -15.60 -11.71 -7.26
N LEU A 171 -15.59 -12.21 -6.03
CA LEU A 171 -16.71 -12.95 -5.43
C LEU A 171 -17.59 -12.04 -4.56
N SER A 172 -16.99 -11.09 -3.84
CA SER A 172 -17.73 -10.22 -2.93
C SER A 172 -18.61 -9.21 -3.67
N LYS A 173 -19.92 -9.22 -3.36
CA LYS A 173 -20.90 -8.24 -3.86
C LYS A 173 -20.58 -6.82 -3.40
N GLU A 174 -20.07 -6.66 -2.18
CA GLU A 174 -19.69 -5.35 -1.63
C GLU A 174 -18.55 -4.73 -2.44
N TRP A 175 -17.54 -5.54 -2.78
CA TRP A 175 -16.44 -5.03 -3.59
C TRP A 175 -16.84 -4.82 -5.05
N ALA A 176 -17.67 -5.69 -5.62
CA ALA A 176 -18.18 -5.51 -6.99
C ALA A 176 -19.01 -4.22 -7.14
N THR A 177 -19.91 -3.92 -6.20
CA THR A 177 -20.69 -2.66 -6.21
C THR A 177 -19.79 -1.44 -6.03
N TRP A 178 -18.75 -1.54 -5.20
CA TRP A 178 -17.74 -0.49 -5.06
C TRP A 178 -17.01 -0.22 -6.38
N LEU A 179 -16.57 -1.27 -7.07
CA LEU A 179 -15.89 -1.16 -8.38
C LEU A 179 -16.82 -0.58 -9.46
N GLN A 180 -18.11 -0.89 -9.44
CA GLN A 180 -19.08 -0.31 -10.37
C GLN A 180 -19.24 1.20 -10.19
N ARG A 181 -19.28 1.69 -8.95
CA ARG A 181 -19.29 3.14 -8.66
C ARG A 181 -18.00 3.83 -9.07
N ARG A 182 -16.88 3.11 -8.97
CA ARG A 182 -15.55 3.59 -9.35
C ARG A 182 -15.28 3.55 -10.85
N ARG A 183 -16.12 2.87 -11.65
CA ARG A 183 -15.98 2.92 -13.11
C ARG A 183 -15.99 4.40 -13.50
N PRO A 184 -15.02 4.86 -14.31
CA PRO A 184 -15.07 6.18 -14.89
C PRO A 184 -16.29 6.24 -15.80
N THR A 185 -17.43 6.56 -15.21
CA THR A 185 -18.57 7.10 -15.92
C THR A 185 -18.03 8.43 -16.40
N GLY A 186 -17.55 8.48 -17.64
CA GLY A 186 -16.87 9.65 -18.19
C GLY A 186 -17.60 10.91 -17.75
N CYS A 187 -16.86 11.90 -17.27
CA CYS A 187 -17.44 13.15 -16.77
C CYS A 187 -18.46 13.62 -17.81
N LYS A 188 -19.75 13.52 -17.48
CA LYS A 188 -20.77 14.12 -18.34
C LYS A 188 -20.44 15.61 -18.30
N PRO A 189 -20.19 16.29 -19.44
CA PRO A 189 -20.04 17.73 -19.43
C PRO A 189 -21.35 18.30 -18.92
N THR A 190 -21.38 18.68 -17.64
CA THR A 190 -22.49 19.47 -17.11
C THR A 190 -22.37 20.83 -17.80
N PRO A 191 -23.39 21.28 -18.54
CA PRO A 191 -23.35 22.63 -19.08
C PRO A 191 -23.15 23.61 -17.93
N SER A 192 -22.21 24.54 -18.09
CA SER A 192 -21.99 25.60 -17.11
C SER A 192 -23.30 26.33 -16.88
N THR A 193 -23.80 26.36 -15.64
CA THR A 193 -24.96 27.18 -15.27
C THR A 193 -24.57 28.63 -15.54
N GLY A 194 -25.11 29.23 -16.60
CA GLY A 194 -24.92 30.65 -16.89
C GLY A 194 -25.43 31.45 -15.70
N ILE A 195 -24.56 32.28 -15.13
CA ILE A 195 -24.97 33.29 -14.16
C ILE A 195 -25.85 34.26 -14.94
N GLN A 196 -27.16 34.25 -14.66
CA GLN A 196 -28.05 35.26 -15.20
C GLN A 196 -27.82 36.53 -14.39
N ASP A 197 -27.06 37.45 -14.95
CA ASP A 197 -26.91 38.79 -14.41
C ASP A 197 -28.27 39.49 -14.53
N SER A 198 -29.06 39.43 -13.47
CA SER A 198 -30.30 40.19 -13.35
C SER A 198 -29.93 41.66 -13.14
N SER A 199 -29.71 42.37 -14.23
CA SER A 199 -29.63 43.83 -14.26
C SER A 199 -31.04 44.40 -14.04
N SER A 200 -31.45 44.52 -12.77
CA SER A 200 -32.64 45.28 -12.38
C SER A 200 -32.24 46.69 -11.94
N SER A 201 -32.49 47.63 -12.86
CA SER A 201 -32.97 49.00 -12.64
C SER A 201 -32.85 49.59 -11.23
N LEU A 202 -31.96 50.58 -11.09
CA LEU A 202 -32.12 51.72 -10.19
C LEU A 202 -31.58 52.96 -10.92
N GLU A 203 -32.47 53.66 -11.62
CA GLU A 203 -32.36 55.11 -11.76
C GLU A 203 -32.29 55.69 -10.32
N SER A 204 -31.55 56.72 -9.95
CA SER A 204 -30.88 57.80 -10.65
C SER A 204 -30.07 58.60 -9.61
N ARG A 205 -29.01 59.28 -10.06
CA ARG A 205 -28.53 60.63 -9.69
C ARG A 205 -27.02 60.73 -9.41
N THR A 206 -26.49 61.77 -10.05
CA THR A 206 -25.39 62.66 -9.67
C THR A 206 -23.93 62.27 -9.93
N ALA A 207 -23.36 63.14 -10.78
CA ALA A 207 -22.07 63.81 -10.64
C ALA A 207 -20.81 63.13 -11.20
N ALA A 208 -20.23 63.85 -12.16
CA ALA A 208 -18.94 63.65 -12.76
C ALA A 208 -17.82 63.38 -11.73
N ARG A 209 -17.09 62.28 -11.94
CA ARG A 209 -15.67 62.17 -11.61
C ARG A 209 -15.09 60.97 -12.35
N GLY A 210 -14.20 61.25 -13.29
CA GLY A 210 -13.47 60.20 -14.02
C GLY A 210 -12.57 59.41 -13.08
N GLN A 211 -12.32 58.14 -13.42
CA GLN A 211 -11.10 57.43 -13.06
C GLN A 211 -10.94 56.14 -13.88
N VAL A 212 -9.91 56.19 -14.72
CA VAL A 212 -9.03 55.13 -15.26
C VAL A 212 -9.39 53.67 -14.92
N ALA A 213 -9.89 52.93 -15.92
CA ALA A 213 -9.89 51.48 -15.91
C ALA A 213 -8.72 50.93 -16.75
N LYS A 214 -7.71 50.40 -16.06
CA LYS A 214 -6.58 49.69 -16.68
C LYS A 214 -7.04 48.26 -17.03
N GLY A 215 -7.51 48.09 -18.27
CA GLY A 215 -7.87 46.77 -18.80
C GLY A 215 -6.63 45.93 -19.08
N TYR A 216 -6.45 44.84 -18.33
CA TYR A 216 -5.54 43.76 -18.68
C TYR A 216 -6.17 42.95 -19.81
N ARG A 217 -5.65 43.09 -21.04
CA ARG A 217 -6.03 42.23 -22.18
C ARG A 217 -5.35 40.87 -22.03
N ARG A 218 -6.14 39.81 -21.84
CA ARG A 218 -5.70 38.42 -22.04
C ARG A 218 -5.76 38.16 -23.55
N GLY A 219 -4.61 37.89 -24.15
CA GLY A 219 -4.48 37.70 -25.60
C GLY A 219 -5.15 36.41 -26.07
N ASP A 220 -6.12 36.57 -26.97
CA ASP A 220 -6.67 35.49 -27.79
C ASP A 220 -5.61 35.08 -28.83
N SER A 221 -5.07 33.87 -28.68
CA SER A 221 -4.33 33.21 -29.76
C SER A 221 -5.33 32.51 -30.67
N SER A 222 -5.76 33.21 -31.71
CA SER A 222 -6.51 32.63 -32.82
C SER A 222 -5.55 31.93 -33.80
N SER A 223 -5.85 30.65 -33.99
CA SER A 223 -5.76 29.86 -35.23
C SER A 223 -4.99 30.43 -36.43
N GLY A 224 -4.04 29.63 -36.94
CA GLY A 224 -3.64 29.60 -38.35
C GLY A 224 -3.79 28.18 -38.92
N PRO A 225 -4.48 27.97 -40.06
CA PRO A 225 -4.71 26.65 -40.64
C PRO A 225 -3.72 26.34 -41.78
N ALA A 226 -3.49 25.05 -42.08
CA ALA A 226 -3.69 24.46 -43.43
C ALA A 226 -3.08 23.05 -43.57
N ARG A 227 -3.97 22.14 -43.96
CA ARG A 227 -3.83 20.88 -44.70
C ARG A 227 -2.51 20.68 -45.49
N ARG A 228 -2.01 19.42 -45.52
CA ARG A 228 -2.13 18.45 -46.65
C ARG A 228 -1.42 17.10 -46.37
N PRO A 229 -1.69 16.03 -47.15
CA PRO A 229 -1.75 14.65 -46.65
C PRO A 229 -0.69 13.65 -47.18
N ALA A 230 -0.72 12.46 -46.57
CA ALA A 230 -0.47 11.10 -47.11
C ALA A 230 0.91 10.68 -47.65
N ALA A 231 1.53 9.72 -46.95
CA ALA A 231 2.24 8.52 -47.45
C ALA A 231 2.43 7.64 -46.20
N GLY A 232 2.25 6.32 -46.12
CA GLY A 232 2.29 5.24 -47.09
C GLY A 232 2.91 4.07 -46.31
N PHE A 233 2.18 2.95 -46.18
CA PHE A 233 2.66 1.72 -45.54
C PHE A 233 3.83 1.06 -46.31
N ARG A 234 4.58 0.20 -45.59
CA ARG A 234 5.61 -0.83 -45.94
C ARG A 234 6.93 -0.50 -45.22
N PHE A 235 7.60 -1.38 -44.48
CA PHE A 235 7.63 -2.85 -44.40
C PHE A 235 7.40 -3.36 -42.96
#